data_AF-R5MWX2-F1
#
_entry.id   AF-R5MWX2-F1
#
_cell.length_a   1.000
_cell.length_b   1.000
_cell.length_c   1.000
_cell.angle_alpha   90.00
_cell.angle_beta   90.00
_cell.angle_gamma   90.00
#
_symmetry.space_group_name_H-M   'P 1'
#
loop_
_entity.id
_entity.type
_entity.pdbx_description
1 polymer ?
#
loop_
_entity_poly.entity_id
_entity_poly.type
_entity_poly.pdbx_seq_one_letter_code
_entity_poly.pdbx_strand_id
1 'polypeptide(L)'
;MNEIIYNLIFFIVVFLMVYIFCYYIAGHIKVPKEKNKYKTTSKGNKGKKEKPFKYTNEGKLMIIRYNLDEKKVDYQELLRWTSFCNAFIISLTSTIICNIPLKMYYQLAIGFVILFGLIYSIFEIVGRHLNKKWGKENE
;
A
#
# COMPACT_ATOMS: atom_id res chain seq x y z
N MET A 1 -11.44 -0.68 -32.21
CA MET A 1 -10.50 -0.16 -31.18
C MET A 1 -9.21 -0.94 -31.30
N ASN A 2 -8.04 -0.30 -31.21
CA ASN A 2 -6.75 -1.00 -31.25
C ASN A 2 -6.61 -1.93 -30.02
N GLU A 3 -5.95 -3.07 -30.16
CA GLU A 3 -5.69 -4.01 -29.05
C GLU A 3 -5.01 -3.32 -27.85
N ILE A 4 -4.11 -2.38 -28.14
CA ILE A 4 -3.45 -1.54 -27.13
C ILE A 4 -4.48 -0.76 -26.28
N ILE A 5 -5.53 -0.22 -26.93
CA ILE A 5 -6.58 0.54 -26.24
C ILE A 5 -7.42 -0.39 -25.36
N TYR A 6 -7.76 -1.60 -25.83
CA TYR A 6 -8.46 -2.59 -25.02
C TYR A 6 -7.64 -2.99 -23.78
N ASN A 7 -6.34 -3.23 -23.94
CA ASN A 7 -5.45 -3.57 -22.85
C ASN A 7 -5.30 -2.44 -21.82
N LEU A 8 -5.26 -1.19 -22.30
CA LEU A 8 -5.21 -0.01 -21.45
C LEU A 8 -6.52 0.18 -20.67
N ILE A 9 -7.68 -0.01 -21.33
CA ILE A 9 -8.98 0.03 -20.66
C ILE A 9 -9.08 -1.08 -19.61
N PHE A 10 -8.69 -2.31 -19.97
CA PHE A 10 -8.68 -3.45 -19.04
C PHE A 10 -7.79 -3.15 -17.82
N PHE A 11 -6.57 -2.66 -18.05
CA PHE A 11 -5.67 -2.25 -16.98
C PHE A 11 -6.32 -1.21 -16.05
N ILE A 12 -6.90 -0.14 -16.60
CA ILE A 12 -7.52 0.93 -15.80
C ILE A 12 -8.71 0.40 -15.00
N VAL A 13 -9.56 -0.43 -15.60
CA VAL A 13 -10.73 -1.00 -14.93
C VAL A 13 -10.29 -1.90 -13.78
N VAL A 14 -9.36 -2.83 -14.01
CA VAL A 14 -8.82 -3.70 -12.95
C VAL A 14 -8.13 -2.88 -11.87
N PHE A 15 -7.33 -1.89 -12.26
CA PHE A 15 -6.65 -1.00 -11.33
C PHE A 15 -7.63 -0.27 -10.40
N LEU A 16 -8.67 0.37 -10.95
CA LEU A 16 -9.66 1.09 -10.15
C LEU A 16 -10.44 0.14 -9.24
N MET A 17 -10.84 -1.03 -9.75
CA MET A 17 -11.59 -2.02 -8.98
C MET A 17 -10.76 -2.53 -7.78
N VAL A 18 -9.49 -2.90 -8.01
CA VAL A 18 -8.58 -3.34 -6.95
C VAL A 18 -8.23 -2.20 -6.00
N TYR A 19 -7.99 -0.99 -6.51
CA TYR A 19 -7.67 0.17 -5.68
C TYR A 19 -8.82 0.51 -4.73
N ILE A 20 -10.06 0.56 -5.23
CA ILE A 20 -11.24 0.79 -4.41
C ILE A 20 -11.38 -0.32 -3.38
N PHE A 21 -11.23 -1.59 -3.79
CA PHE A 21 -11.29 -2.74 -2.88
C PHE A 21 -10.24 -2.62 -1.76
N CYS A 22 -8.96 -2.43 -2.11
CA CYS A 22 -7.88 -2.29 -1.13
C CYS A 22 -8.08 -1.07 -0.23
N TYR A 23 -8.40 0.09 -0.79
CA TYR A 23 -8.55 1.33 -0.03
C TYR A 23 -9.76 1.30 0.91
N TYR A 24 -10.93 0.89 0.42
CA TYR A 24 -12.15 0.84 1.23
C TYR A 24 -12.12 -0.31 2.23
N ILE A 25 -11.72 -1.52 1.85
CA ILE A 25 -11.78 -2.68 2.74
C ILE A 25 -10.66 -2.61 3.78
N ALA A 26 -9.42 -2.30 3.38
CA ALA A 26 -8.32 -2.16 4.34
C ALA A 26 -8.50 -0.90 5.21
N GLY A 27 -9.09 0.17 4.67
CA GLY A 27 -9.43 1.39 5.40
C GLY A 27 -10.57 1.20 6.40
N HIS A 28 -11.69 0.57 6.01
CA HIS A 28 -12.85 0.41 6.90
C HIS A 28 -12.68 -0.67 7.97
N ILE A 29 -11.90 -1.73 7.73
CA ILE A 29 -11.73 -2.82 8.71
C ILE A 29 -10.79 -2.41 9.86
N LYS A 30 -9.88 -1.44 9.65
CA LYS A 30 -8.78 -1.17 10.60
C LYS A 30 -8.69 0.25 11.13
N VAL A 31 -9.47 1.19 10.59
CA VAL A 31 -9.56 2.55 11.15
C VAL A 31 -10.79 2.63 12.04
N PRO A 32 -10.68 2.45 13.37
CA PRO A 32 -11.74 2.92 14.24
C PRO A 32 -11.89 4.42 13.98
N LYS A 33 -13.11 4.85 13.65
CA LYS A 33 -13.48 6.27 13.60
C LYS A 33 -13.26 6.88 14.99
N GLU A 34 -12.05 7.28 15.34
CA GLU A 34 -11.81 8.18 16.48
C GLU A 34 -11.57 9.59 15.92
N LYS A 35 -12.67 10.22 15.48
CA LYS A 35 -12.80 11.67 15.67
C LYS A 35 -12.64 11.89 17.17
N ASN A 36 -11.54 12.45 17.68
CA ASN A 36 -11.58 13.30 18.87
C ASN A 36 -10.24 13.97 19.21
N LYS A 37 -10.25 15.30 19.04
CA LYS A 37 -9.71 16.33 19.94
C LYS A 37 -8.37 16.03 20.63
N TYR A 38 -7.31 16.59 20.04
CA TYR A 38 -6.14 17.04 20.78
C TYR A 38 -6.58 18.04 21.86
N LYS A 39 -6.61 17.61 23.13
CA LYS A 39 -6.54 18.54 24.26
C LYS A 39 -5.11 18.53 24.76
N THR A 40 -4.38 19.58 24.43
CA THR A 40 -3.22 20.04 25.17
C THR A 40 -3.60 20.21 26.64
N THR A 41 -2.84 19.60 27.54
CA THR A 41 -2.76 20.10 28.92
C THR A 41 -1.33 19.95 29.37
N SER A 42 -0.72 21.11 29.58
CA SER A 42 0.56 21.31 30.24
C SER A 42 0.62 20.63 31.62
N LYS A 43 1.86 20.34 32.02
CA LYS A 43 2.36 20.10 33.38
C LYS A 43 2.06 18.73 34.01
N GLY A 44 3.16 18.03 34.28
CA GLY A 44 3.25 17.06 35.38
C GLY A 44 3.26 15.60 34.94
N ASN A 45 4.45 14.99 35.01
CA ASN A 45 4.74 13.60 35.37
C ASN A 45 3.80 12.45 34.96
N LYS A 46 4.46 11.38 34.50
CA LYS A 46 4.02 9.98 34.28
C LYS A 46 3.64 9.64 32.84
N GLY A 47 4.47 8.76 32.26
CA GLY A 47 4.41 8.27 30.89
C GLY A 47 3.01 7.85 30.48
N LYS A 48 2.54 8.41 29.37
CA LYS A 48 1.26 8.06 28.76
C LYS A 48 1.56 7.19 27.54
N LYS A 49 1.30 5.90 27.72
CA LYS A 49 1.34 4.85 26.69
C LYS A 49 0.64 5.35 25.44
N GLU A 50 1.42 5.48 24.36
CA GLU A 50 0.93 5.77 23.02
C GLU A 50 -0.13 4.71 22.69
N LYS A 51 -1.37 5.13 22.41
CA LYS A 51 -2.41 4.19 21.95
C LYS A 51 -1.91 3.60 20.63
N PRO A 52 -1.75 2.27 20.48
CA PRO A 52 -1.33 1.71 19.21
C PRO A 52 -2.47 1.89 18.21
N PHE A 53 -2.35 2.88 17.32
CA PHE A 53 -3.21 2.94 16.16
C PHE A 53 -3.00 1.65 15.35
N LYS A 54 -4.10 0.95 15.03
CA LYS A 54 -4.05 -0.34 14.35
C LYS A 54 -3.67 -0.15 12.88
N TYR A 55 -2.39 -0.34 12.59
CA TYR A 55 -1.91 -0.45 11.22
C TYR A 55 -2.53 -1.65 10.49
N THR A 56 -2.65 -1.56 9.16
CA THR A 56 -2.72 -2.77 8.33
C THR A 56 -1.44 -3.58 8.54
N ASN A 57 -1.50 -4.91 8.39
CA ASN A 57 -0.30 -5.76 8.56
C ASN A 57 0.79 -5.33 7.57
N GLU A 58 0.38 -4.94 6.36
CA GLU A 58 1.24 -4.40 5.31
C GLU A 58 1.84 -3.03 5.69
N GLY A 59 1.03 -2.09 6.19
CA GLY A 59 1.51 -0.78 6.63
C GLY A 59 2.49 -0.88 7.79
N LYS A 60 2.23 -1.78 8.76
CA LYS A 60 3.16 -2.07 9.86
C LYS A 60 4.48 -2.63 9.32
N LEU A 61 4.40 -3.52 8.34
CA LEU A 61 5.58 -4.13 7.73
C LEU A 61 6.42 -3.10 6.96
N MET A 62 5.78 -2.14 6.28
CA MET A 62 6.46 -0.99 5.67
C MET A 62 7.16 -0.12 6.71
N ILE A 63 6.49 0.24 7.81
CA ILE A 63 7.08 1.07 8.87
C ILE A 63 8.32 0.41 9.45
N ILE A 64 8.24 -0.88 9.78
CA ILE A 64 9.37 -1.64 10.33
C ILE A 64 10.49 -1.78 9.29
N ARG A 65 10.15 -2.19 8.06
CA ARG A 65 11.14 -2.46 7.00
C ARG A 65 11.92 -1.22 6.58
N TYR A 66 11.28 -0.05 6.57
CA TYR A 66 11.90 1.21 6.15
C TYR A 66 12.23 2.15 7.31
N ASN A 67 12.15 1.65 8.56
CA ASN A 67 12.45 2.38 9.80
C ASN A 67 11.77 3.77 9.86
N LEU A 68 10.51 3.82 9.46
CA LEU A 68 9.72 5.05 9.49
C LEU A 68 9.44 5.46 10.94
N ASP A 69 9.37 6.76 11.19
CA ASP A 69 8.95 7.32 12.47
C ASP A 69 7.43 7.24 12.61
N GLU A 70 6.95 6.30 13.43
CA GLU A 70 5.52 6.08 13.72
C GLU A 70 4.78 7.35 14.14
N LYS A 71 5.50 8.35 14.68
CA LYS A 71 4.93 9.63 15.11
C LYS A 71 4.74 10.63 13.98
N LYS A 72 5.53 10.52 12.91
CA LYS A 72 5.49 11.43 11.75
C LYS A 72 4.66 10.86 10.59
N VAL A 73 4.42 9.54 10.56
CA VAL A 73 3.70 8.87 9.48
C VAL A 73 2.23 9.27 9.45
N ASP A 74 1.79 9.81 8.31
CA ASP A 74 0.36 9.97 8.02
C ASP A 74 -0.21 8.62 7.55
N TYR A 75 -1.11 8.06 8.36
CA TYR A 75 -1.75 6.78 8.06
C TYR A 75 -2.60 6.80 6.79
N GLN A 76 -3.34 7.89 6.53
CA GLN A 76 -4.18 7.97 5.35
C GLN A 76 -3.33 8.00 4.08
N GLU A 77 -2.21 8.69 4.14
CA GLU A 77 -1.26 8.72 3.04
C GLU A 77 -0.52 7.38 2.89
N LEU A 78 -0.09 6.74 3.98
CA LEU A 78 0.51 5.39 3.94
C LEU A 78 -0.45 4.37 3.34
N LEU A 79 -1.72 4.39 3.77
CA LEU A 79 -2.76 3.52 3.24
C LEU A 79 -2.96 3.77 1.74
N ARG A 80 -3.00 5.04 1.31
CA ARG A 80 -3.14 5.41 -0.10
C ARG A 80 -1.99 4.87 -0.93
N TRP A 81 -0.75 5.05 -0.48
CA TRP A 81 0.44 4.50 -1.16
C TRP A 81 0.41 2.98 -1.23
N THR A 82 0.08 2.31 -0.12
CA THR A 82 0.03 0.84 -0.06
C THR A 82 -1.05 0.29 -0.99
N SER A 83 -2.27 0.86 -0.96
CA SER A 83 -3.37 0.47 -1.85
C SER A 83 -3.05 0.76 -3.32
N PHE A 84 -2.40 1.89 -3.61
CA PHE A 84 -1.96 2.23 -4.96
C PHE A 84 -0.95 1.21 -5.50
N CYS A 85 0.06 0.85 -4.70
CA CYS A 85 1.06 -0.16 -5.07
C CYS A 85 0.40 -1.51 -5.35
N ASN A 86 -0.46 -1.99 -4.44
CA ASN A 86 -1.14 -3.27 -4.62
C ASN A 86 -2.01 -3.28 -5.88
N ALA A 87 -2.80 -2.22 -6.08
CA ALA A 87 -3.63 -2.10 -7.27
C ALA A 87 -2.82 -2.10 -8.56
N PHE A 88 -1.72 -1.34 -8.59
CA PHE A 88 -0.83 -1.26 -9.74
C PHE A 88 -0.15 -2.60 -10.05
N ILE A 89 0.35 -3.29 -9.04
CA ILE A 89 1.00 -4.60 -9.20
C ILE A 89 0.00 -5.60 -9.78
N ILE A 90 -1.20 -5.68 -9.19
CA ILE A 90 -2.22 -6.66 -9.61
C ILE A 90 -2.72 -6.33 -11.01
N SER A 91 -3.04 -5.07 -11.32
CA SER A 91 -3.54 -4.69 -12.64
C SER A 91 -2.49 -4.90 -13.72
N LEU A 92 -1.23 -4.52 -13.48
CA LEU A 92 -0.14 -4.70 -14.45
C LEU A 92 0.12 -6.19 -14.71
N THR A 93 0.22 -6.97 -13.64
CA THR A 93 0.45 -8.42 -13.71
C THR A 93 -0.70 -9.10 -14.47
N SER A 94 -1.95 -8.75 -14.16
CA SER A 94 -3.14 -9.32 -14.81
C SER A 94 -3.18 -8.98 -16.30
N THR A 95 -2.93 -7.72 -16.67
CA THR A 95 -2.87 -7.30 -18.08
C THR A 95 -1.79 -8.06 -18.83
N ILE A 96 -0.59 -8.23 -18.27
CA ILE A 96 0.48 -8.98 -18.94
C ILE A 96 0.09 -10.44 -19.14
N ILE A 97 -0.39 -11.11 -18.09
CA ILE A 97 -0.72 -12.55 -18.16
C ILE A 97 -1.86 -12.83 -19.14
N CYS A 98 -2.91 -12.01 -19.13
CA CYS A 98 -4.07 -12.18 -20.00
C CYS A 98 -3.75 -11.99 -21.49
N ASN A 99 -2.67 -11.28 -21.82
CA ASN A 99 -2.21 -11.10 -23.20
C ASN A 99 -1.30 -12.22 -23.71
N ILE A 100 -0.83 -13.11 -22.81
CA ILE A 100 0.04 -14.22 -23.20
C ILE A 100 -0.86 -15.39 -23.62
N PRO A 101 -0.79 -15.90 -24.88
CA PRO A 101 -1.63 -16.99 -25.36
C PRO A 101 -1.11 -18.36 -24.88
N LEU A 102 -0.95 -18.52 -23.57
CA LEU A 102 -0.59 -19.78 -22.92
C LEU A 102 -1.77 -20.35 -22.14
N LYS A 103 -1.68 -21.63 -21.80
CA LYS A 103 -2.68 -22.26 -20.94
C LYS A 103 -2.64 -21.63 -19.55
N MET A 104 -3.81 -21.59 -18.90
CA MET A 104 -4.03 -20.91 -17.63
C MET A 104 -3.03 -21.27 -16.52
N TYR A 105 -2.58 -22.53 -16.44
CA TYR A 105 -1.61 -22.95 -15.45
C TYR A 105 -0.21 -22.34 -15.67
N TYR A 106 0.24 -22.17 -16.92
CA TYR A 106 1.49 -21.47 -17.22
C TYR A 106 1.38 -19.97 -17.00
N GLN A 107 0.23 -19.40 -17.38
CA GLN A 107 -0.13 -18.01 -17.11
C GLN A 107 -0.02 -17.67 -15.62
N LEU A 108 -0.57 -18.53 -14.74
CA LEU A 108 -0.50 -18.37 -13.29
C LEU A 108 0.95 -18.47 -12.77
N ALA A 109 1.74 -19.42 -13.27
CA ALA A 109 3.13 -19.58 -12.87
C ALA A 109 3.98 -18.35 -13.24
N ILE A 110 3.84 -17.84 -14.46
CA ILE A 110 4.50 -16.62 -14.92
C ILE A 110 4.02 -15.42 -14.09
N GLY A 111 2.71 -15.35 -13.86
CA GLY A 111 2.10 -14.31 -13.05
C GLY A 111 2.64 -14.25 -11.64
N PHE A 112 2.84 -15.40 -11.00
CA PHE A 112 3.45 -15.49 -9.70
C PHE A 112 4.86 -14.87 -9.70
N VAL A 113 5.72 -15.24 -10.65
CA VAL A 113 7.08 -14.70 -10.74
C VAL A 113 7.06 -13.18 -10.96
N ILE A 114 6.22 -12.68 -11.86
CA ILE A 114 6.07 -11.24 -12.13
C ILE A 114 5.58 -10.50 -10.89
N LEU A 115 4.60 -11.06 -10.19
CA LEU A 115 4.03 -10.46 -8.98
C LEU A 115 5.12 -10.27 -7.92
N PHE A 116 5.95 -11.28 -7.66
CA PHE A 116 7.05 -11.16 -6.69
C PHE A 116 8.08 -10.11 -7.09
N GLY A 117 8.48 -10.09 -8.37
CA GLY A 117 9.43 -9.09 -8.89
C GLY A 117 8.90 -7.66 -8.76
N LEU A 118 7.61 -7.46 -9.07
CA LEU A 118 6.96 -6.15 -8.95
C LEU A 118 6.76 -5.73 -7.51
N ILE A 119 6.34 -6.64 -6.61
CA ILE A 119 6.22 -6.34 -5.18
C ILE A 119 7.57 -5.86 -4.65
N TYR A 120 8.65 -6.59 -4.90
CA TYR A 120 9.97 -6.19 -4.41
C TYR A 120 10.38 -4.82 -4.94
N SER A 121 10.28 -4.61 -6.26
CA SER A 121 10.75 -3.39 -6.92
C SER A 121 9.93 -2.16 -6.53
N ILE A 122 8.60 -2.26 -6.56
CA ILE A 122 7.72 -1.12 -6.33
C ILE A 122 7.70 -0.73 -4.85
N PHE A 123 7.60 -1.71 -3.95
CA PHE A 123 7.64 -1.41 -2.52
C PHE A 123 9.01 -0.89 -2.09
N GLU A 124 10.11 -1.26 -2.75
CA GLU A 124 11.43 -0.68 -2.48
C GLU A 124 11.50 0.80 -2.89
N ILE A 125 11.01 1.15 -4.08
CA ILE A 125 10.96 2.54 -4.55
C ILE A 125 10.10 3.39 -3.62
N VAL A 126 8.88 2.92 -3.33
CA VAL A 126 7.94 3.65 -2.46
C VAL A 126 8.45 3.71 -1.03
N GLY A 127 9.01 2.62 -0.51
CA GLY A 127 9.60 2.59 0.83
C GLY A 127 10.74 3.59 1.01
N ARG A 128 11.63 3.72 0.01
CA ARG A 128 12.68 4.74 0.00
C ARG A 128 12.11 6.16 -0.07
N HIS A 129 11.05 6.37 -0.86
CA HIS A 129 10.36 7.66 -0.92
C HIS A 129 9.75 8.04 0.42
N LEU A 130 9.04 7.10 1.07
CA LEU A 130 8.46 7.30 2.40
C LEU A 130 9.53 7.51 3.46
N ASN A 131 10.68 6.83 3.38
CA ASN A 131 11.78 7.04 4.32
C ASN A 131 12.40 8.45 4.20
N LYS A 132 12.44 9.03 2.99
CA LYS A 132 12.86 10.43 2.85
C LYS A 132 11.89 11.43 3.49
N LYS A 133 10.61 11.06 3.58
CA LYS A 133 9.54 11.92 4.09
C LYS A 133 9.30 11.76 5.59
N TRP A 134 9.32 10.52 6.07
CA TRP A 134 8.96 10.13 7.44
C TRP A 134 10.01 9.23 8.10
N GLY A 135 11.20 9.13 7.52
CA GLY A 135 12.30 8.43 8.15
C GLY A 135 12.63 9.06 9.50
N LYS A 136 13.12 8.24 10.42
CA LYS A 136 13.76 8.76 11.61
C LYS A 136 14.98 9.56 11.14
N GLU A 137 15.02 10.84 11.48
CA GLU A 137 16.29 11.57 11.42
C GLU A 137 17.22 10.84 12.37
N ASN A 138 18.34 10.36 11.85
CA ASN A 138 19.41 9.89 12.71
C ASN A 138 19.80 11.08 13.61
N GLU A 139 19.73 10.91 14.92
CA GLU A 139 20.61 11.66 15.83
C GLU A 139 22.08 11.49 15.38
#